data_AF-A0A7S3UJD8-F1
#
_entry.id   AF-A0A7S3UJD8-F1
#
_cell.length_a   1.000
_cell.length_b   1.000
_cell.length_c   1.000
_cell.angle_alpha   90.00
_cell.angle_beta   90.00
_cell.angle_gamma   90.00
#
_symmetry.space_group_name_H-M   'P 1'
#
loop_
_entity.id
_entity.type
_entity.pdbx_description
1 polymer ?
#
loop_
_entity_poly.entity_id
_entity_poly.type
_entity_poly.pdbx_seq_one_letter_code
_entity_poly.pdbx_strand_id
1 'polypeptide(L)'
;MEALQAAVAEMNNETADLGIMSISDGTKQVSIHCRIPANKTESVSAKDWVAASIKSLGFEVPEDATDELVETTLIPKEGQFPIKMKDEIIGQAFEFLKQKGLFLDDDESDDDFVFGDDDLGSF
;
A
#
# COMPACT_ATOMS: atom_id res chain seq x y z
N MET A 1 17.10 0.51 -6.67
CA MET A 1 15.77 -0.15 -6.64
C MET A 1 15.79 -1.43 -5.81
N GLU A 2 16.92 -2.15 -5.70
CA GLU A 2 17.04 -3.37 -4.85
C GLU A 2 16.84 -3.17 -3.34
N ALA A 3 17.30 -2.05 -2.75
CA ALA A 3 17.17 -1.82 -1.31
C ALA A 3 15.70 -1.70 -0.84
N LEU A 4 14.83 -1.16 -1.71
CA LEU A 4 13.41 -1.04 -1.42
C LEU A 4 12.72 -2.41 -1.52
N GLN A 5 13.10 -3.21 -2.51
CA GLN A 5 12.55 -4.55 -2.72
C GLN A 5 12.97 -5.51 -1.60
N ALA A 6 14.19 -5.35 -1.06
CA ALA A 6 14.67 -6.06 0.12
C ALA A 6 13.88 -5.67 1.39
N ALA A 7 13.69 -4.37 1.65
CA ALA A 7 12.91 -3.92 2.81
C ALA A 7 11.44 -4.35 2.71
N VAL A 8 10.85 -4.32 1.50
CA VAL A 8 9.52 -4.86 1.24
C VAL A 8 9.49 -6.37 1.45
N ALA A 9 10.53 -7.10 1.03
CA ALA A 9 10.60 -8.55 1.26
C ALA A 9 10.72 -8.92 2.75
N GLU A 10 11.49 -8.15 3.54
CA GLU A 10 11.58 -8.34 4.99
C GLU A 10 10.24 -8.03 5.67
N MET A 11 9.62 -6.89 5.36
CA MET A 11 8.29 -6.53 5.87
C MET A 11 7.23 -7.58 5.49
N ASN A 12 7.29 -8.11 4.27
CA ASN A 12 6.41 -9.19 3.80
C ASN A 12 6.60 -10.50 4.58
N ASN A 13 7.81 -10.78 5.05
CA ASN A 13 8.08 -11.99 5.84
C ASN A 13 7.43 -11.90 7.23
N GLU A 14 7.41 -10.71 7.83
CA GLU A 14 6.78 -10.48 9.14
C GLU A 14 5.26 -10.36 9.05
N THR A 15 4.73 -9.86 7.93
CA THR A 15 3.29 -9.69 7.67
C THR A 15 2.71 -10.76 6.75
N ALA A 16 3.27 -11.98 6.77
CA ALA A 16 2.89 -13.07 5.87
C ALA A 16 1.39 -13.48 5.93
N ASP A 17 0.66 -13.10 6.99
CA ASP A 17 -0.79 -13.35 7.16
C ASP A 17 -1.67 -12.12 6.86
N LEU A 18 -1.05 -10.97 6.54
CA LEU A 18 -1.75 -9.72 6.24
C LEU A 18 -1.49 -9.28 4.79
N GLY A 19 -2.53 -8.73 4.16
CA GLY A 19 -2.39 -8.10 2.87
C GLY A 19 -1.71 -6.74 3.02
N ILE A 20 -0.59 -6.53 2.34
CA ILE A 20 0.17 -5.29 2.43
C ILE A 20 0.32 -4.64 1.06
N MET A 21 0.19 -3.31 1.03
CA MET A 21 0.49 -2.48 -0.12
C MET A 21 1.58 -1.48 0.23
N SER A 22 2.78 -1.69 -0.31
CA SER A 22 3.90 -0.77 -0.22
C SER A 22 3.91 0.14 -1.43
N ILE A 23 3.78 1.44 -1.21
CA ILE A 23 3.86 2.46 -2.26
C ILE A 23 5.10 3.29 -2.01
N SER A 24 5.89 3.50 -3.04
CA SER A 24 7.15 4.23 -2.95
C SER A 24 7.21 5.27 -4.05
N ASP A 25 7.32 6.52 -3.65
CA ASP A 25 7.60 7.61 -4.56
C ASP A 25 9.12 7.72 -4.80
N GLY A 26 9.48 7.72 -6.07
CA GLY A 26 10.79 8.13 -6.54
C GLY A 26 10.76 9.54 -7.12
N THR A 27 11.91 10.03 -7.55
CA THR A 27 12.04 11.40 -8.09
C THR A 27 11.27 11.61 -9.40
N LYS A 28 10.95 10.53 -10.12
CA LYS A 28 10.32 10.57 -11.45
C LYS A 28 9.24 9.51 -11.67
N GLN A 29 8.99 8.64 -10.69
CA GLN A 29 8.07 7.50 -10.82
C GLN A 29 7.55 7.10 -9.45
N VAL A 30 6.41 6.42 -9.40
CA VAL A 30 5.86 5.81 -8.19
C VAL A 30 5.80 4.30 -8.42
N SER A 31 6.45 3.53 -7.56
CA SER A 31 6.36 2.07 -7.57
C SER A 31 5.34 1.63 -6.53
N ILE A 32 4.47 0.72 -6.91
CA ILE A 32 3.47 0.10 -6.04
C ILE A 32 3.78 -1.40 -6.02
N HIS A 33 3.82 -1.94 -4.81
CA HIS A 33 4.01 -3.36 -4.57
C HIS A 33 2.92 -3.80 -3.60
N CYS A 34 1.93 -4.52 -4.10
CA CYS A 34 0.82 -5.04 -3.32
C CYS A 34 0.90 -6.55 -3.28
N ARG A 35 0.80 -7.14 -2.10
CA ARG A 35 0.78 -8.57 -1.88
C ARG A 35 -0.38 -8.93 -0.97
N ILE A 36 -1.15 -9.94 -1.37
CA ILE A 36 -2.19 -10.56 -0.55
C ILE A 36 -1.78 -12.00 -0.26
N PRO A 37 -1.79 -12.44 1.01
CA PRO A 37 -1.52 -13.82 1.36
C PRO A 37 -2.66 -14.73 0.88
N ALA A 38 -2.32 -15.96 0.51
CA ALA A 38 -3.26 -16.99 0.04
C ALA A 38 -4.48 -17.20 0.97
N ASN A 39 -4.33 -16.88 2.26
CA ASN A 39 -5.37 -16.99 3.28
C ASN A 39 -6.47 -15.90 3.16
N LYS A 40 -6.18 -14.74 2.54
CA LYS A 40 -7.10 -13.60 2.40
C LYS A 40 -7.50 -13.28 0.96
N THR A 41 -7.00 -14.03 -0.02
CA THR A 41 -7.25 -13.83 -1.45
C THR A 41 -8.73 -13.98 -1.83
N GLU A 42 -9.53 -14.70 -1.04
CA GLU A 42 -10.99 -14.78 -1.22
C GLU A 42 -11.73 -13.50 -0.80
N SER A 43 -11.15 -12.68 0.08
CA SER A 43 -11.77 -11.46 0.59
C SER A 43 -11.32 -10.21 -0.17
N VAL A 44 -10.04 -10.15 -0.55
CA VAL A 44 -9.47 -9.05 -1.35
C VAL A 44 -8.48 -9.59 -2.38
N SER A 45 -8.67 -9.22 -3.64
CA SER A 45 -7.68 -9.44 -4.68
C SER A 45 -6.69 -8.27 -4.71
N ALA A 46 -5.39 -8.57 -4.74
CA ALA A 46 -4.34 -7.56 -4.93
C ALA A 46 -4.59 -6.72 -6.19
N LYS A 47 -5.06 -7.39 -7.26
CA LYS A 47 -5.45 -6.76 -8.52
C LYS A 47 -6.56 -5.74 -8.38
N ASP A 48 -7.66 -6.09 -7.70
CA ASP A 48 -8.81 -5.20 -7.50
C ASP A 48 -8.44 -4.04 -6.58
N TRP A 49 -7.63 -4.30 -5.56
CA TRP A 49 -7.14 -3.29 -4.63
C TRP A 49 -6.25 -2.26 -5.34
N VAL A 50 -5.24 -2.70 -6.08
CA VAL A 50 -4.39 -1.80 -6.87
C VAL A 50 -5.21 -1.10 -7.94
N ALA A 51 -6.15 -1.79 -8.62
CA ALA A 51 -7.04 -1.17 -9.60
C ALA A 51 -7.81 0.00 -9.00
N ALA A 52 -8.45 -0.19 -7.85
CA ALA A 52 -9.20 0.86 -7.18
C ALA A 52 -8.31 2.06 -6.82
N SER A 53 -7.08 1.81 -6.37
CA SER A 53 -6.14 2.85 -5.95
C SER A 53 -5.61 3.69 -7.11
N ILE A 54 -5.40 3.11 -8.29
CA ILE A 54 -4.81 3.81 -9.45
C ILE A 54 -5.84 4.31 -10.46
N LYS A 55 -7.09 3.83 -10.37
CA LYS A 55 -8.19 4.21 -11.27
C LYS A 55 -8.50 5.70 -11.21
N SER A 56 -8.42 6.32 -10.05
CA SER A 56 -8.64 7.77 -9.87
C SER A 56 -7.58 8.61 -10.58
N LEU A 57 -6.36 8.08 -10.69
CA LEU A 57 -5.26 8.72 -11.41
C LEU A 57 -5.33 8.51 -12.93
N GLY A 58 -6.25 7.67 -13.42
CA GLY A 58 -6.38 7.33 -14.84
C GLY A 58 -5.27 6.39 -15.34
N PHE A 59 -4.68 5.60 -14.44
CA PHE A 59 -3.73 4.54 -14.79
C PHE A 59 -4.44 3.19 -14.80
N GLU A 60 -3.87 2.26 -15.57
CA GLU A 60 -4.39 0.90 -15.70
C GLU A 60 -3.47 -0.08 -14.96
N VAL A 61 -4.06 -1.16 -14.45
CA VAL A 61 -3.31 -2.19 -13.74
C VAL A 61 -2.49 -2.97 -14.77
N PRO A 62 -1.22 -3.30 -14.47
CA PRO A 62 -0.41 -4.07 -15.41
C PRO A 62 -1.04 -5.44 -15.70
N GLU A 63 -0.79 -5.96 -16.90
CA GLU A 63 -1.29 -7.27 -17.33
C GLU A 63 -0.71 -8.42 -16.49
N ASP A 64 0.50 -8.23 -15.94
CA ASP A 64 1.17 -9.14 -14.99
C ASP A 64 0.58 -9.13 -13.57
N ALA A 65 -0.45 -8.31 -13.29
CA ALA A 65 -1.08 -8.27 -11.98
C ALA A 65 -1.86 -9.56 -11.68
N THR A 66 -1.49 -10.21 -10.58
CA THR A 66 -2.18 -11.40 -10.06
C THR A 66 -3.01 -11.04 -8.83
N ASP A 67 -3.90 -11.95 -8.41
CA ASP A 67 -4.71 -11.77 -7.20
C ASP A 67 -3.87 -11.83 -5.91
N GLU A 68 -2.70 -12.47 -5.94
CA GLU A 68 -1.78 -12.65 -4.81
C GLU A 68 -0.67 -11.58 -4.75
N LEU A 69 -0.21 -11.11 -5.91
CA LEU A 69 0.88 -10.15 -6.03
C LEU A 69 0.65 -9.21 -7.22
N VAL A 70 0.83 -7.91 -6.98
CA VAL A 70 0.81 -6.88 -8.00
C VAL A 70 1.99 -5.95 -7.80
N GLU A 71 2.85 -5.87 -8.81
CA GLU A 71 3.92 -4.90 -8.90
C GLU A 71 3.64 -3.98 -10.10
N THR A 72 3.52 -2.69 -9.85
CA THR A 72 3.33 -1.71 -10.93
C THR A 72 4.21 -0.49 -10.70
N THR A 73 4.65 0.12 -11.80
CA THR A 73 5.38 1.39 -11.76
C THR A 73 4.60 2.41 -12.57
N LEU A 74 4.10 3.43 -11.88
CA LEU A 74 3.37 4.54 -12.45
C LEU A 74 4.34 5.68 -12.75
N ILE A 75 4.31 6.15 -13.99
CA ILE A 75 5.11 7.31 -14.40
C ILE A 75 4.18 8.54 -14.41
N PRO A 76 4.39 9.53 -13.51
CA PRO A 76 3.62 10.78 -13.51
C PRO A 76 3.69 11.46 -14.88
N LYS A 77 2.55 11.94 -15.38
CA LYS A 77 2.52 12.78 -16.58
C LYS A 77 3.00 14.20 -16.28
N GLU A 78 3.30 14.97 -17.32
CA GLU A 78 3.76 16.35 -17.18
C GLU A 78 2.74 17.18 -16.35
N GLY A 79 3.19 17.73 -15.22
CA GLY A 79 2.35 18.44 -14.24
C GLY A 79 1.82 17.59 -13.06
N GLN A 80 2.04 16.27 -13.06
CA GLN A 80 1.77 15.40 -11.92
C GLN A 80 3.04 15.20 -11.09
N PHE A 81 2.89 15.18 -9.77
CA PHE A 81 3.99 14.96 -8.85
C PHE A 81 3.86 13.58 -8.21
N PRO A 82 4.92 12.75 -8.18
CA PRO A 82 4.87 11.40 -7.64
C PRO A 82 4.40 11.38 -6.18
N ILE A 83 4.77 12.38 -5.39
CA ILE A 83 4.31 12.53 -4.00
C ILE A 83 2.78 12.74 -3.89
N LYS A 84 2.18 13.53 -4.77
CA LYS A 84 0.73 13.76 -4.78
C LYS A 84 -0.02 12.52 -5.23
N MET A 85 0.51 11.82 -6.23
CA MET A 85 -0.06 10.57 -6.69
C MET A 85 -0.01 9.52 -5.59
N LYS A 86 1.11 9.41 -4.86
CA LYS A 86 1.22 8.52 -3.70
C LYS A 86 0.12 8.81 -2.68
N ASP A 87 -0.08 10.06 -2.29
CA ASP A 87 -1.09 10.46 -1.31
C ASP A 87 -2.50 10.06 -1.77
N GLU A 88 -2.81 10.28 -3.04
CA GLU A 88 -4.08 9.91 -3.65
C GLU A 88 -4.28 8.38 -3.70
N ILE A 89 -3.24 7.63 -4.11
CA ILE A 89 -3.26 6.15 -4.15
C ILE A 89 -3.52 5.60 -2.76
N ILE A 90 -2.82 6.12 -1.74
CA ILE A 90 -2.98 5.71 -0.36
C ILE A 90 -4.43 5.94 0.09
N GLY A 91 -4.97 7.14 -0.10
CA GLY A 91 -6.35 7.46 0.27
C GLY A 91 -7.37 6.51 -0.37
N GLN A 92 -7.24 6.27 -1.67
CA GLN A 92 -8.12 5.36 -2.41
C GLN A 92 -7.96 3.89 -1.98
N ALA A 93 -6.72 3.44 -1.70
CA ALA A 93 -6.46 2.11 -1.18
C ALA A 93 -7.13 1.91 0.19
N PHE A 94 -7.05 2.92 1.06
CA PHE A 94 -7.69 2.91 2.38
C PHE A 94 -9.21 2.87 2.27
N GLU A 95 -9.81 3.70 1.41
CA GLU A 95 -11.26 3.68 1.18
C GLU A 95 -11.74 2.33 0.66
N PHE A 96 -10.99 1.72 -0.27
CA PHE A 96 -11.31 0.39 -0.78
C PHE A 96 -11.30 -0.68 0.32
N LEU A 97 -10.29 -0.70 1.19
CA LEU A 97 -10.23 -1.62 2.33
C LEU A 97 -11.36 -1.39 3.33
N LYS A 98 -11.68 -0.12 3.63
CA LYS A 98 -12.81 0.25 4.51
C LYS A 98 -14.15 -0.24 3.95
N GLN A 99 -14.40 -0.05 2.65
CA GLN A 99 -15.63 -0.52 2.01
C GLN A 99 -15.78 -2.04 2.06
N LYS A 100 -14.66 -2.77 2.02
CA LYS A 100 -14.65 -4.24 2.11
C LYS A 100 -14.76 -4.75 3.55
N GLY A 101 -14.72 -3.89 4.57
CA GLY A 101 -14.67 -4.31 5.97
C GLY A 101 -13.41 -5.10 6.32
N LEU A 102 -12.36 -4.96 5.50
CA LEU A 102 -11.05 -5.62 5.69
C LEU A 102 -10.06 -4.73 6.41
N PHE A 103 -10.46 -3.48 6.63
CA PHE A 103 -9.87 -2.65 7.66
C PHE A 103 -10.48 -3.08 9.00
N LEU A 104 -9.64 -3.46 9.95
CA LEU A 104 -10.08 -3.62 11.34
C LEU A 104 -10.54 -2.24 11.78
N ASP A 105 -11.86 -2.03 11.88
CA ASP A 105 -12.39 -0.97 12.73
C ASP A 105 -12.04 -1.43 14.15
N ASP A 106 -11.27 -0.61 14.84
CA ASP A 106 -10.78 -0.84 16.19
C ASP A 106 -11.98 -0.95 17.16
N ASP A 107 -12.61 -2.11 17.21
CA ASP A 107 -13.59 -2.46 18.22
C ASP A 107 -13.26 -3.89 18.68
N GLU A 108 -12.15 -3.98 19.42
CA GLU A 108 -12.06 -4.64 20.73
C GLU A 108 -10.58 -4.89 21.14
N SER A 109 -10.07 -4.03 22.03
CA SER A 109 -8.88 -4.19 22.92
C SER A 109 -7.50 -4.39 22.25
N ASP A 110 -6.47 -3.59 22.51
CA ASP A 110 -5.92 -3.21 23.82
C ASP A 110 -4.92 -2.05 23.62
N ASP A 111 -4.92 -1.12 24.57
CA ASP A 111 -3.91 -0.12 24.93
C ASP A 111 -2.51 -0.26 24.26
N ASP A 112 -2.29 0.33 23.07
CA ASP A 112 -0.94 0.59 22.56
C ASP A 112 -0.83 2.06 22.13
N PHE A 113 -0.46 2.88 23.11
CA PHE A 113 -0.09 4.27 22.91
C PHE A 113 1.12 4.36 21.98
N VAL A 114 0.89 4.65 20.70
CA VAL A 114 1.97 5.16 19.82
C VAL A 114 2.22 6.63 20.17
N PHE A 115 3.06 6.85 21.19
CA PHE A 115 3.73 8.13 21.41
C PHE A 115 4.74 8.35 20.27
N GLY A 116 4.26 8.90 19.17
CA GLY A 116 5.12 9.72 18.33
C GLY A 116 5.48 10.97 19.12
N ASP A 117 6.79 11.19 19.33
CA ASP A 117 7.39 12.46 19.79
C ASP A 117 7.70 12.62 21.30
N ASP A 118 8.43 11.69 21.93
CA ASP A 118 9.17 11.98 23.18
C ASP A 118 10.67 11.60 23.04
N ASP A 119 11.34 12.19 22.05
CA ASP A 119 12.78 12.50 22.11
C ASP A 119 12.95 13.99 21.79
N LEU A 120 12.33 14.84 22.60
CA LEU A 120 12.70 16.25 22.73
C LEU A 120 13.04 16.53 24.20
N GLY A 121 14.25 16.12 24.57
CA GLY A 121 15.09 16.84 25.52
C GLY A 121 14.76 16.64 26.99
N SER A 122 15.29 15.55 27.58
CA SER A 122 15.57 15.56 29.02
C SER A 122 16.64 16.60 29.34
N PHE A 123 16.25 17.67 30.03
CA PHE A 123 17.11 18.50 30.87
C PHE A 123 16.53 18.58 32.28
#